data_AF-A0A8S9UEL4-F1
#
_entry.id   AF-A0A8S9UEL4-F1
#
_cell.length_a   1.000
_cell.length_b   1.000
_cell.length_c   1.000
_cell.angle_alpha   90.00
_cell.angle_beta   90.00
_cell.angle_gamma   90.00
#
_symmetry.space_group_name_H-M   'P 1'
#
loop_
_entity.id
_entity.type
_entity.pdbx_description
1 polymer ?
#
loop_
_entity_poly.entity_id
_entity_poly.type
_entity_poly.pdbx_seq_one_letter_code
_entity_poly.pdbx_strand_id
1 'polypeptide(L)'
;MCDPYQRVTSVHTAGRSANRGAEGRGLVRLTACPFRFAAQWNVGRVQLQVKNEVYTHNHQVSTSAYATYPTSRKVLDPVVGACVEGMLSVGYKQSRIYDYLLEHDQNVIQVDVDNPVRDHSGFILAQNDNGATARKLAVFAAANPENDSSVSETDAAKTGVISLATAHLRRMYGRFTEALLVDSRHKTSR
;
A
#
# COMPACT_ATOMS: atom_id res chain seq x y z
N MET A 1 -23.58 -35.01 6.35
CA MET A 1 -23.72 -34.24 5.10
C MET A 1 -23.81 -32.77 5.50
N CYS A 2 -22.75 -31.98 5.32
CA CYS A 2 -22.78 -30.54 5.64
C CYS A 2 -23.43 -29.78 4.48
N ASP A 3 -24.40 -28.92 4.79
CA ASP A 3 -25.04 -28.01 3.85
C ASP A 3 -24.02 -26.96 3.37
N PRO A 4 -23.80 -26.79 2.04
CA PRO A 4 -22.82 -25.87 1.49
C PRO A 4 -23.09 -24.38 1.80
N TYR A 5 -24.24 -24.02 2.39
CA TYR A 5 -24.59 -22.63 2.72
C TYR A 5 -24.48 -22.26 4.20
N GLN A 6 -23.88 -23.13 5.03
CA GLN A 6 -23.66 -22.80 6.44
C GLN A 6 -22.43 -21.90 6.62
N ARG A 7 -22.64 -20.61 6.92
CA ARG A 7 -21.57 -19.73 7.40
C ARG A 7 -21.62 -19.64 8.92
N VAL A 8 -20.55 -20.08 9.56
CA VAL A 8 -20.32 -19.83 10.99
C VAL A 8 -19.73 -18.42 11.11
N THR A 9 -20.45 -17.54 11.78
CA THR A 9 -20.00 -16.16 12.00
C THR A 9 -19.49 -16.04 13.42
N SER A 10 -18.17 -15.94 13.57
CA SER A 10 -17.50 -15.61 14.83
C SER A 10 -17.06 -14.15 14.77
N VAL A 11 -17.68 -13.28 15.56
CA VAL A 11 -17.50 -11.81 15.43
C VAL A 11 -16.29 -11.28 16.23
N HIS A 12 -15.59 -12.12 17.00
CA HIS A 12 -14.50 -11.69 17.90
C HIS A 12 -13.11 -12.29 17.61
N THR A 13 -12.89 -12.91 16.45
CA THR A 13 -11.57 -13.50 16.12
C THR A 13 -10.97 -12.86 14.88
N ALA A 14 -9.98 -12.00 15.06
CA ALA A 14 -9.07 -11.59 14.01
C ALA A 14 -7.61 -11.78 14.45
N GLY A 15 -6.99 -12.87 13.96
CA GLY A 15 -5.58 -12.87 13.54
C GLY A 15 -4.46 -13.22 14.53
N ARG A 16 -3.80 -14.35 14.22
CA ARG A 16 -2.41 -14.83 14.48
C ARG A 16 -1.64 -14.45 15.76
N SER A 17 -1.15 -15.50 16.42
CA SER A 17 -0.22 -15.51 17.54
C SER A 17 1.15 -14.89 17.22
N ALA A 18 1.61 -13.94 18.05
CA ALA A 18 3.02 -13.72 18.35
C ALA A 18 3.17 -13.11 19.76
N ASN A 19 4.28 -13.46 20.41
CA ASN A 19 4.53 -13.34 21.84
C ASN A 19 4.59 -11.91 22.42
N ARG A 20 4.33 -11.87 23.73
CA ARG A 20 4.37 -10.78 24.73
C ARG A 20 5.31 -9.59 24.49
N GLY A 21 4.74 -8.41 24.73
CA GLY A 21 5.40 -7.19 25.25
C GLY A 21 4.30 -6.24 25.73
N ALA A 22 4.40 -5.72 26.95
CA ALA A 22 3.36 -4.92 27.60
C ALA A 22 3.47 -3.42 27.26
N GLU A 23 2.32 -2.74 27.42
CA GLU A 23 2.08 -1.28 27.42
C GLU A 23 1.84 -0.58 26.06
N GLY A 24 0.71 0.15 26.02
CA GLY A 24 0.31 1.02 24.90
C GLY A 24 -1.05 0.65 24.30
N ARG A 25 -2.03 1.54 24.46
CA ARG A 25 -3.38 1.60 23.82
C ARG A 25 -3.83 0.26 23.19
N GLY A 26 -4.50 -0.56 24.00
CA GLY A 26 -4.74 -1.97 23.71
C GLY A 26 -5.50 -2.22 22.41
N LEU A 27 -4.75 -2.69 21.39
CA LEU A 27 -5.25 -3.57 20.35
C LEU A 27 -6.10 -4.66 21.02
N VAL A 28 -7.36 -4.82 20.61
CA VAL A 28 -8.29 -5.79 21.18
C VAL A 28 -7.63 -7.17 21.22
N ARG A 29 -7.28 -7.61 22.43
CA ARG A 29 -6.76 -8.96 22.69
C ARG A 29 -7.85 -9.98 22.38
N LEU A 30 -7.47 -11.10 21.78
CA LEU A 30 -8.34 -12.27 21.56
C LEU A 30 -9.05 -12.63 22.88
N THR A 31 -10.37 -12.43 22.95
CA THR A 31 -11.15 -12.60 24.19
C THR A 31 -11.58 -14.04 24.46
N ALA A 32 -11.24 -15.00 23.58
CA ALA A 32 -11.76 -16.37 23.61
C ALA A 32 -13.28 -16.39 23.90
N CYS A 33 -13.99 -15.42 23.32
CA CYS A 33 -15.38 -15.15 23.63
C CYS A 33 -16.25 -16.30 23.14
N PRO A 34 -17.14 -16.86 23.97
CA PRO A 34 -18.00 -17.97 23.58
C PRO A 34 -19.11 -17.54 22.61
N PHE A 35 -19.30 -16.23 22.39
CA PHE A 35 -20.28 -15.68 21.47
C PHE A 35 -20.10 -16.24 20.05
N ARG A 36 -21.12 -16.92 19.54
CA ARG A 36 -21.14 -17.48 18.19
C ARG A 36 -22.56 -17.75 17.74
N PHE A 37 -22.78 -17.70 16.44
CA PHE A 37 -23.98 -18.22 15.82
C PHE A 37 -23.68 -18.66 14.38
N ALA A 38 -24.52 -19.52 13.83
CA ALA A 38 -24.51 -19.86 12.42
C ALA A 38 -25.70 -19.18 11.74
N ALA A 39 -25.43 -18.47 10.64
CA ALA A 39 -26.49 -17.96 9.78
C ALA A 39 -26.63 -18.89 8.58
N GLN A 40 -27.83 -19.40 8.35
CA GLN A 40 -28.14 -20.31 7.26
C GLN A 40 -29.28 -19.74 6.42
N TRP A 41 -29.11 -19.72 5.10
CA TRP A 41 -30.18 -19.36 4.19
C TRP A 41 -31.20 -20.50 4.10
N ASN A 42 -32.44 -20.25 4.47
CA ASN A 42 -33.53 -21.20 4.32
C ASN A 42 -34.22 -20.96 2.98
N VAL A 43 -33.93 -21.81 2.00
CA VAL A 43 -34.48 -21.70 0.64
C VAL A 43 -36.01 -21.86 0.62
N GLY A 44 -36.55 -22.80 1.41
CA GLY A 44 -38.00 -23.08 1.42
C GLY A 44 -38.85 -21.98 2.05
N ARG A 45 -38.24 -21.15 2.93
CA ARG A 45 -38.90 -20.00 3.57
C ARG A 45 -38.40 -18.66 3.04
N VAL A 46 -37.43 -18.67 2.13
CA VAL A 46 -36.78 -17.46 1.57
C VAL A 46 -36.33 -16.50 2.67
N GLN A 47 -35.70 -17.02 3.73
CA GLN A 47 -35.30 -16.23 4.88
C GLN A 47 -33.96 -16.67 5.46
N LEU A 48 -33.25 -15.75 6.11
CA LEU A 48 -32.06 -16.07 6.89
C LEU A 48 -32.47 -16.63 8.26
N GLN A 49 -31.98 -17.81 8.61
CA GLN A 49 -32.21 -18.44 9.90
C GLN A 49 -30.92 -18.48 10.72
N VAL A 50 -31.00 -18.03 11.98
CA VAL A 50 -29.91 -18.18 12.94
C VAL A 50 -30.05 -19.53 13.65
N LYS A 51 -28.94 -20.24 13.82
CA LYS A 51 -28.85 -21.54 14.51
C LYS A 51 -27.58 -21.59 15.37
N ASN A 52 -27.55 -22.53 16.32
CA ASN A 52 -26.39 -22.79 17.19
C ASN A 52 -25.93 -21.53 17.94
N GLU A 53 -26.88 -20.73 18.41
CA GLU A 53 -26.66 -19.45 19.04
C GLU A 53 -26.08 -19.57 20.46
N VAL A 54 -25.03 -18.80 20.69
CA VAL A 54 -24.47 -18.50 22.00
C VAL A 54 -24.32 -16.98 22.03
N TYR A 55 -25.14 -16.31 22.82
CA TYR A 55 -25.15 -14.83 22.93
C TYR A 55 -24.43 -14.31 24.18
N THR A 56 -23.73 -15.18 24.91
CA THR A 56 -22.99 -14.80 26.10
C THR A 56 -21.61 -14.26 25.74
N HIS A 57 -21.22 -13.18 26.42
CA HIS A 57 -19.88 -12.62 26.32
C HIS A 57 -19.16 -12.79 27.66
N ASN A 58 -17.86 -13.06 27.61
CA ASN A 58 -16.98 -13.10 28.78
C ASN A 58 -16.19 -11.78 28.96
N HIS A 59 -16.57 -10.75 28.23
CA HIS A 59 -15.99 -9.41 28.27
C HIS A 59 -17.09 -8.37 28.03
N GLN A 60 -16.82 -7.11 28.38
CA GLN A 60 -17.72 -6.01 28.07
C GLN A 60 -17.80 -5.80 26.56
N VAL A 61 -19.03 -5.63 26.05
CA VAL A 61 -19.29 -5.19 24.68
C VAL A 61 -19.79 -3.76 24.73
N SER A 62 -19.15 -2.87 23.99
CA SER A 62 -19.53 -1.45 23.92
C SER A 62 -19.26 -0.89 22.53
N THR A 63 -19.95 0.19 22.18
CA THR A 63 -19.72 0.94 20.95
C THR A 63 -18.28 1.48 20.88
N SER A 64 -17.73 1.91 22.02
CA SER A 64 -16.34 2.35 22.11
C SER A 64 -15.34 1.23 21.83
N ALA A 65 -15.58 0.01 22.34
CA ALA A 65 -14.75 -1.14 22.05
C ALA A 65 -14.84 -1.51 20.57
N TYR A 66 -16.05 -1.51 19.99
CA TYR A 66 -16.26 -1.74 18.57
C TYR A 66 -15.50 -0.73 17.70
N ALA A 67 -15.55 0.56 18.02
CA ALA A 67 -14.88 1.61 17.25
C ALA A 67 -13.36 1.38 17.07
N THR A 68 -12.70 0.70 18.02
CA THR A 68 -11.25 0.43 17.95
C THR A 68 -10.86 -0.67 16.96
N TYR A 69 -11.80 -1.46 16.45
CA TYR A 69 -11.51 -2.56 15.54
C TYR A 69 -11.01 -2.03 14.19
N PRO A 70 -10.00 -2.66 13.56
CA PRO A 70 -9.52 -2.23 12.25
C PRO A 70 -10.62 -2.11 11.18
N THR A 71 -11.63 -2.98 11.22
CA THR A 71 -12.74 -2.96 10.25
C THR A 71 -13.70 -1.78 10.42
N SER A 72 -13.78 -1.20 11.63
CA SER A 72 -14.64 -0.06 11.94
C SER A 72 -13.91 1.28 11.92
N ARG A 73 -12.57 1.27 11.93
CA ARG A 73 -11.75 2.49 11.78
C ARG A 73 -11.68 2.89 10.32
N LYS A 74 -12.43 3.92 9.95
CA LYS A 74 -12.52 4.41 8.57
C LYS A 74 -12.79 5.90 8.56
N VAL A 75 -12.37 6.54 7.47
CA VAL A 75 -12.88 7.86 7.09
C VAL A 75 -14.30 7.65 6.55
N LEU A 76 -15.29 8.21 7.24
CA LEU A 76 -16.70 8.06 6.90
C LEU A 76 -17.19 9.21 6.01
N ASP A 77 -16.62 10.40 6.20
CA ASP A 77 -17.00 11.57 5.42
C ASP A 77 -16.25 11.59 4.07
N PRO A 78 -16.96 11.49 2.93
CA PRO A 78 -16.34 11.49 1.61
C PRO A 78 -15.65 12.83 1.27
N VAL A 79 -16.10 13.96 1.84
CA VAL A 79 -15.47 15.27 1.64
C VAL A 79 -14.12 15.32 2.34
N VAL A 80 -14.06 14.83 3.58
CA VAL A 80 -12.82 14.68 4.35
C VAL A 80 -11.86 13.72 3.63
N GLY A 81 -12.38 12.61 3.11
CA GLY A 81 -11.61 11.66 2.30
C GLY A 81 -10.96 12.28 1.07
N ALA A 82 -11.72 13.07 0.30
CA ALA A 82 -11.20 13.78 -0.86
C ALA A 82 -10.14 14.84 -0.48
N CYS A 83 -10.32 15.52 0.66
CA CYS A 83 -9.32 16.46 1.16
C CYS A 83 -8.00 15.75 1.52
N VAL A 84 -8.07 14.59 2.16
CA VAL A 84 -6.90 13.77 2.48
C VAL A 84 -6.18 13.31 1.21
N GLU A 85 -6.91 12.89 0.18
CA GLU A 85 -6.32 12.54 -1.12
C GLU A 85 -5.58 13.74 -1.75
N GLY A 86 -6.18 14.93 -1.68
CA GLY A 86 -5.52 16.18 -2.07
C GLY A 86 -4.25 16.46 -1.27
N MET A 87 -4.30 16.33 0.06
CA MET A 87 -3.14 16.48 0.95
C MET A 87 -2.00 15.49 0.60
N LEU A 88 -2.33 14.24 0.29
CA LEU A 88 -1.37 13.24 -0.14
C LEU A 88 -0.68 13.65 -1.44
N SER A 89 -1.45 14.13 -2.42
CA SER A 89 -0.92 14.56 -3.73
C SER A 89 0.06 15.74 -3.64
N VAL A 90 -0.14 16.63 -2.67
CA VAL A 90 0.74 17.79 -2.41
C VAL A 90 1.93 17.41 -1.51
N GLY A 91 1.96 16.18 -0.98
CA GLY A 91 3.06 15.69 -0.15
C GLY A 91 3.00 16.19 1.30
N TYR A 92 1.80 16.37 1.86
CA TYR A 92 1.64 16.73 3.26
C TYR A 92 2.24 15.66 4.19
N LYS A 93 2.77 16.11 5.33
CA LYS A 93 3.29 15.21 6.36
C LYS A 93 2.16 14.36 6.95
N GLN A 94 2.45 13.09 7.23
CA GLN A 94 1.53 12.13 7.87
C GLN A 94 0.89 12.70 9.14
N SER A 95 1.68 13.38 9.98
CA SER A 95 1.18 14.00 11.21
C SER A 95 0.10 15.05 10.94
N ARG A 96 0.25 15.86 9.88
CA ARG A 96 -0.72 16.90 9.51
C ARG A 96 -2.02 16.30 8.98
N ILE A 97 -1.92 15.21 8.22
CA ILE A 97 -3.08 14.47 7.72
C ILE A 97 -3.83 13.83 8.89
N TYR A 98 -3.10 13.29 9.87
CA TYR A 98 -3.68 12.71 11.08
C TYR A 98 -4.38 13.77 11.96
N ASP A 99 -3.73 14.92 12.19
CA ASP A 99 -4.33 16.03 12.95
C ASP A 99 -5.63 16.50 12.28
N TYR A 100 -5.63 16.67 10.95
CA TYR A 100 -6.82 17.04 10.17
C TYR A 100 -7.96 16.02 10.35
N LEU A 101 -7.67 14.72 10.29
CA LEU A 101 -8.67 13.67 10.48
C LEU A 101 -9.26 13.66 11.90
N LEU A 102 -8.44 13.96 12.93
CA LEU A 102 -8.92 14.10 14.31
C LEU A 102 -9.81 15.35 14.48
N GLU A 103 -9.43 16.47 13.87
CA GLU A 103 -10.23 17.71 13.89
C GLU A 103 -11.60 17.55 13.20
N HIS A 104 -11.76 16.55 12.33
CA HIS A 104 -13.00 16.24 11.61
C HIS A 104 -13.71 15.00 12.17
N ASP A 105 -13.45 14.65 13.44
CA ASP A 105 -14.10 13.56 14.17
C ASP A 105 -14.04 12.19 13.46
N GLN A 106 -13.00 11.94 12.66
CA GLN A 106 -12.83 10.65 11.98
C GLN A 106 -12.24 9.61 12.94
N ASN A 107 -12.84 8.41 12.92
CA ASN A 107 -12.40 7.29 13.76
C ASN A 107 -11.19 6.58 13.14
N VAL A 108 -10.02 7.19 13.26
CA VAL A 108 -8.75 6.70 12.71
C VAL A 108 -7.65 6.74 13.76
N ILE A 109 -6.64 5.89 13.60
CA ILE A 109 -5.37 6.01 14.32
C ILE A 109 -4.23 6.26 13.33
N GLN A 110 -3.06 6.66 13.83
CA GLN A 110 -1.91 7.02 12.99
C GLN A 110 -1.53 5.94 11.95
N VAL A 111 -1.65 4.65 12.29
CA VAL A 111 -1.35 3.55 11.35
C VAL A 111 -2.27 3.54 10.12
N ASP A 112 -3.50 4.05 10.27
CA ASP A 112 -4.48 4.11 9.19
C ASP A 112 -4.13 5.24 8.19
N VAL A 113 -3.26 6.18 8.57
CA VAL A 113 -2.69 7.23 7.70
C VAL A 113 -1.35 6.80 7.11
N ASP A 114 -0.53 6.11 7.91
CA ASP A 114 0.80 5.66 7.48
C ASP A 114 0.73 4.71 6.28
N ASN A 115 -0.25 3.80 6.26
CA ASN A 115 -0.45 2.86 5.16
C ASN A 115 -0.77 3.56 3.81
N PRO A 116 -1.82 4.38 3.69
CA PRO A 116 -2.11 5.14 2.48
C PRO A 116 -0.96 6.04 2.02
N VAL A 117 -0.24 6.68 2.93
CA VAL A 117 0.89 7.56 2.57
C VAL A 117 2.05 6.75 1.98
N ARG A 118 2.32 5.56 2.54
CA ARG A 118 3.32 4.63 1.98
C ARG A 118 2.90 4.11 0.62
N ASP A 119 1.64 3.75 0.45
CA ASP A 119 1.10 3.27 -0.83
C ASP A 119 1.13 4.38 -1.89
N HIS A 120 0.76 5.61 -1.53
CA HIS A 120 0.84 6.78 -2.40
C HIS A 120 2.27 7.13 -2.77
N SER A 121 3.21 7.06 -1.82
CA SER A 121 4.64 7.26 -2.11
C SER A 121 5.17 6.18 -3.05
N GLY A 122 4.75 4.92 -2.85
CA GLY A 122 5.06 3.82 -3.74
C GLY A 122 4.48 4.03 -5.14
N PHE A 123 3.26 4.55 -5.25
CA PHE A 123 2.63 4.90 -6.51
C PHE A 123 3.34 6.06 -7.22
N ILE A 124 3.71 7.14 -6.51
CA ILE A 124 4.50 8.24 -7.09
C ILE A 124 5.86 7.74 -7.58
N LEU A 125 6.54 6.89 -6.81
CA LEU A 125 7.81 6.29 -7.24
C LEU A 125 7.65 5.32 -8.43
N ALA A 126 6.48 4.69 -8.55
CA ALA A 126 6.12 3.82 -9.67
C ALA A 126 5.57 4.57 -10.89
N GLN A 127 5.20 5.85 -10.76
CA GLN A 127 4.89 6.70 -11.91
C GLN A 127 6.17 6.86 -12.73
N ASN A 128 6.20 6.24 -13.89
CA ASN A 128 7.36 6.33 -14.76
C ASN A 128 7.53 7.77 -15.24
N ASP A 129 8.75 8.29 -15.14
CA ASP A 129 9.13 9.57 -15.74
C ASP A 129 9.85 9.31 -17.07
N ASN A 130 9.27 8.45 -17.92
CA ASN A 130 9.84 8.13 -19.23
C ASN A 130 9.93 9.41 -20.08
N GLY A 131 8.98 10.33 -19.90
CA GLY A 131 8.95 11.62 -20.57
C GLY A 131 10.15 12.51 -20.25
N ALA A 132 10.51 12.74 -18.98
CA ALA A 132 11.69 13.55 -18.68
C ALA A 132 12.99 12.81 -19.02
N THR A 133 13.01 11.49 -18.90
CA THR A 133 14.16 10.67 -19.31
C THR A 133 14.42 10.81 -20.80
N ALA A 134 13.39 10.70 -21.65
CA ALA A 134 13.50 10.91 -23.09
C ALA A 134 13.96 12.34 -23.43
N ARG A 135 13.47 13.37 -22.72
CA ARG A 135 13.94 14.76 -22.92
C ARG A 135 15.43 14.92 -22.60
N LYS A 136 15.92 14.30 -21.52
CA LYS A 136 17.35 14.33 -21.17
C LYS A 136 18.21 13.63 -22.21
N LEU A 137 17.75 12.50 -22.76
CA LEU A 137 18.43 11.81 -23.86
C LEU A 137 18.47 12.65 -25.14
N ALA A 138 17.37 13.32 -25.48
CA ALA A 138 17.32 14.22 -26.63
C ALA A 138 18.28 15.41 -26.47
N VAL A 139 18.35 16.02 -25.28
CA VAL A 139 19.31 17.09 -24.98
C VAL A 139 20.75 16.58 -25.07
N PHE A 140 21.02 15.38 -24.56
CA PHE A 140 22.33 14.76 -24.66
C PHE A 140 22.76 14.51 -26.11
N ALA A 141 21.87 13.94 -26.94
CA ALA A 141 22.13 13.72 -28.36
C ALA A 141 22.31 15.03 -29.14
N ALA A 142 21.52 16.07 -28.81
CA ALA A 142 21.62 17.38 -29.46
C ALA A 142 22.87 18.16 -29.05
N ALA A 143 23.45 17.90 -27.87
CA ALA A 143 24.63 18.61 -27.38
C ALA A 143 25.88 18.38 -28.25
N ASN A 144 25.95 17.26 -28.99
CA ASN A 144 26.99 17.00 -29.96
C ASN A 144 26.49 15.97 -30.99
N PRO A 145 26.63 16.20 -32.31
CA PRO A 145 26.17 15.26 -33.34
C PRO A 145 26.86 13.88 -33.30
N GLU A 146 28.02 13.77 -32.64
CA GLU A 146 28.70 12.51 -32.40
C GLU A 146 28.32 11.86 -31.05
N ASN A 147 27.48 12.48 -30.22
CA ASN A 147 26.89 11.78 -29.08
C ASN A 147 25.91 10.72 -29.57
N ASP A 148 25.87 9.58 -28.90
CA ASP A 148 24.96 8.48 -29.21
C ASP A 148 24.24 8.03 -27.94
N SER A 149 22.94 7.79 -28.05
CA SER A 149 22.12 7.35 -26.93
C SER A 149 20.97 6.48 -27.39
N SER A 150 20.74 5.34 -26.73
CA SER A 150 19.67 4.42 -27.05
C SER A 150 18.98 3.90 -25.80
N VAL A 151 17.72 3.52 -25.94
CA VAL A 151 16.94 2.85 -24.89
C VAL A 151 16.47 1.52 -25.45
N SER A 152 16.80 0.43 -24.77
CA SER A 152 16.35 -0.92 -25.11
C SER A 152 15.53 -1.47 -23.96
N GLU A 153 14.29 -1.85 -24.22
CA GLU A 153 13.41 -2.48 -23.22
C GLU A 153 13.27 -3.96 -23.52
N THR A 154 13.30 -4.81 -22.49
CA THR A 154 12.98 -6.24 -22.63
C THR A 154 11.48 -6.40 -22.87
N ASP A 155 11.05 -7.39 -23.65
CA ASP A 155 9.64 -7.68 -24.02
C ASP A 155 8.63 -7.72 -22.84
N ALA A 156 9.12 -7.91 -21.61
CA ALA A 156 8.30 -7.88 -20.40
C ALA A 156 8.10 -6.49 -19.79
N ALA A 157 8.63 -5.41 -20.39
CA ALA A 157 8.66 -4.03 -19.86
C ALA A 157 9.20 -3.90 -18.41
N LYS A 158 9.91 -4.92 -17.92
CA LYS A 158 10.38 -5.04 -16.52
C LYS A 158 11.76 -4.44 -16.29
N THR A 159 12.56 -4.29 -17.33
CA THR A 159 13.93 -3.76 -17.23
C THR A 159 14.30 -3.10 -18.55
N GLY A 160 14.66 -1.81 -18.51
CA GLY A 160 15.16 -1.06 -19.64
C GLY A 160 16.65 -0.76 -19.45
N VAL A 161 17.43 -0.97 -20.50
CA VAL A 161 18.84 -0.57 -20.57
C VAL A 161 18.91 0.76 -21.30
N ILE A 162 19.55 1.76 -20.67
CA ILE A 162 19.88 3.04 -21.31
C ILE A 162 21.37 3.00 -21.63
N SER A 163 21.71 3.17 -22.90
CA SER A 163 23.10 3.27 -23.37
C SER A 163 23.41 4.72 -23.75
N LEU A 164 24.57 5.22 -23.31
CA LEU A 164 25.04 6.58 -23.51
C LEU A 164 26.51 6.57 -23.91
N ALA A 165 26.84 7.20 -25.04
CA ALA A 165 28.22 7.36 -25.49
C ALA A 165 28.46 8.81 -25.92
N THR A 166 29.40 9.49 -25.27
CA THR A 166 29.78 10.84 -25.68
C THR A 166 30.69 10.80 -26.90
N ALA A 167 30.70 11.88 -27.68
CA ALA A 167 31.64 12.07 -28.79
C ALA A 167 33.10 11.85 -28.35
N HIS A 168 33.46 12.33 -27.15
CA HIS A 168 34.80 12.12 -26.59
C HIS A 168 35.11 10.65 -26.36
N LEU A 169 34.20 9.89 -25.74
CA LEU A 169 34.37 8.45 -25.54
C LEU A 169 34.52 7.74 -26.88
N ARG A 170 33.66 8.03 -27.86
CA ARG A 170 33.72 7.40 -29.19
C ARG A 170 35.03 7.68 -29.92
N ARG A 171 35.54 8.91 -29.86
CA ARG A 171 36.84 9.29 -30.43
C ARG A 171 38.02 8.62 -29.72
N MET A 172 37.94 8.46 -28.40
CA MET A 172 38.93 7.71 -27.62
C MET A 172 38.92 6.23 -28.00
N TYR A 173 37.75 5.60 -28.06
CA TYR A 173 37.59 4.20 -28.47
C TYR A 173 38.08 3.92 -29.90
N GLY A 174 37.83 4.84 -30.85
CA GLY A 174 38.36 4.71 -32.20
C GLY A 174 39.89 4.83 -32.29
N ARG A 175 40.53 5.47 -31.31
CA ARG A 175 42.00 5.62 -31.23
C ARG A 175 42.67 4.53 -30.40
N PHE A 176 41.95 3.95 -29.44
CA PHE A 176 42.46 2.96 -28.48
C PHE A 176 41.43 1.83 -28.34
N THR A 177 41.41 0.92 -29.31
CA THR A 177 40.46 -0.21 -29.35
C THR A 177 40.67 -1.23 -28.23
N GLU A 178 41.80 -1.19 -27.52
CA GLU A 178 42.15 -2.14 -26.46
C GLU A 178 41.64 -1.77 -25.06
N ALA A 179 41.07 -0.57 -24.85
CA ALA A 179 40.68 -0.09 -23.52
C ALA A 179 39.15 0.08 -23.38
N LEU A 180 38.46 -0.97 -22.90
CA LEU A 180 37.04 -0.92 -22.54
C LEU A 180 36.85 -0.51 -21.07
N LEU A 181 36.46 0.74 -20.83
CA LEU A 181 36.10 1.22 -19.50
C LEU A 181 34.56 1.21 -19.35
N VAL A 182 34.05 0.22 -18.61
CA VAL A 182 32.63 0.13 -18.24
C VAL A 182 32.48 0.57 -16.78
N ASP A 183 32.00 1.80 -16.54
CA ASP A 183 31.60 2.23 -15.20
C ASP A 183 30.14 1.82 -14.95
N SER A 184 29.95 0.74 -14.19
CA SER A 184 28.63 0.28 -13.76
C SER A 184 28.35 0.77 -12.34
N ARG A 185 27.59 1.85 -12.19
CA ARG A 185 27.09 2.26 -10.87
C ARG A 185 25.78 1.57 -10.58
N HIS A 186 25.83 0.52 -9.77
CA HIS A 186 24.62 -0.12 -9.24
C HIS A 186 24.12 0.68 -8.03
N LYS A 187 23.01 1.40 -8.18
CA LYS A 187 22.33 2.06 -7.06
C LYS A 187 21.21 1.14 -6.59
N THR A 188 21.53 0.19 -5.73
CA THR A 188 20.51 -0.54 -4.95
C THR A 188 20.02 0.39 -3.85
N SER A 189 18.92 1.12 -4.09
CA SER A 189 18.16 1.74 -3.02
C SER A 189 17.55 0.64 -2.14
N ARG A 190 18.03 0.54 -0.91
CA ARG A 190 17.39 -0.23 0.17
C ARG A 190 16.43 0.67 0.93
#